data_AF-A0A7J4PDP0-F1
#
_entry.id   AF-A0A7J4PDP0-F1
#
_cell.length_a   1.000
_cell.length_b   1.000
_cell.length_c   1.000
_cell.angle_alpha   90.00
_cell.angle_beta   90.00
_cell.angle_gamma   90.00
#
_symmetry.space_group_name_H-M   'P 1'
#
loop_
_entity.id
_entity.type
_entity.pdbx_description
1 polymer ?
#
loop_
_entity_poly.entity_id
_entity_poly.type
_entity_poly.pdbx_seq_one_letter_code
_entity_poly.pdbx_strand_id
1 'polypeptide(L)'
;MESKKSGSFKKIELNLFYNLPLPATLSSPEGVRIDVNEPALKLYKRSKKEWIGAELEEMYEKTDAPKIKKAIEHCRKTGYSSCEVTAIRGDGVKFPAILNFSTLKDKEGNI
;
A
#
# COMPACT_ATOMS: atom_id res chain seq x y z
N MET A 1 -9.03 -4.24 -39.04
CA MET A 1 -9.86 -4.62 -37.88
C MET A 1 -8.91 -4.90 -36.72
N GLU A 2 -8.43 -3.87 -36.02
CA GLU A 2 -7.51 -4.03 -34.89
C GLU A 2 -7.89 -3.14 -33.71
N SER A 3 -8.05 -3.82 -32.57
CA SER A 3 -7.79 -3.35 -31.20
C SER A 3 -8.74 -2.36 -30.49
N LYS A 4 -10.06 -2.66 -30.47
CA LYS A 4 -10.95 -2.21 -29.37
C LYS A 4 -10.57 -2.78 -27.97
N LYS A 5 -9.50 -3.58 -27.85
CA LYS A 5 -9.10 -4.27 -26.60
C LYS A 5 -8.29 -3.41 -25.62
N SER A 6 -7.65 -2.33 -26.07
CA SER A 6 -6.72 -1.52 -25.25
C SER A 6 -7.37 -0.84 -24.03
N GLY A 7 -8.61 -0.35 -24.18
CA GLY A 7 -9.34 0.31 -23.08
C GLY A 7 -9.86 -0.64 -21.99
N SER A 8 -10.07 -1.91 -22.33
CA SER A 8 -10.63 -2.90 -21.39
C SER A 8 -9.58 -3.40 -20.38
N PHE A 9 -8.32 -3.57 -20.80
CA PHE A 9 -7.26 -4.09 -19.94
C PHE A 9 -6.77 -3.06 -18.91
N LYS A 10 -6.55 -1.80 -19.31
CA LYS A 10 -6.24 -0.70 -18.35
C LYS A 10 -7.31 -0.54 -17.27
N LYS A 11 -8.57 -0.82 -17.61
CA LYS A 11 -9.70 -0.75 -16.68
C LYS A 11 -9.71 -1.94 -15.71
N ILE A 12 -9.14 -3.09 -16.07
CA ILE A 12 -9.06 -4.30 -15.23
C ILE A 12 -7.91 -4.20 -14.21
N GLU A 13 -6.78 -3.59 -14.59
CA GLU A 13 -5.58 -3.49 -13.74
C GLU A 13 -5.83 -2.73 -12.42
N LEU A 14 -6.43 -1.54 -12.49
CA LEU A 14 -6.84 -0.79 -11.29
C LEU A 14 -8.03 -1.45 -10.58
N ASN A 15 -8.92 -2.10 -11.34
CA ASN A 15 -10.08 -2.76 -10.76
C ASN A 15 -9.67 -3.94 -9.88
N LEU A 16 -8.55 -4.62 -10.17
CA LEU A 16 -8.02 -5.65 -9.29
C LEU A 16 -7.68 -5.05 -7.90
N PHE A 17 -6.88 -3.99 -7.86
CA PHE A 17 -6.48 -3.32 -6.60
C PHE A 17 -7.69 -2.90 -5.76
N TYR A 18 -8.66 -2.22 -6.37
CA TYR A 18 -9.84 -1.72 -5.64
C TYR A 18 -10.80 -2.84 -5.19
N ASN A 19 -10.77 -4.01 -5.83
CA ASN A 19 -11.62 -5.16 -5.47
C ASN A 19 -10.89 -6.27 -4.72
N LEU A 20 -9.62 -6.08 -4.35
CA LEU A 20 -8.93 -7.02 -3.47
C LEU A 20 -9.76 -7.20 -2.17
N PRO A 21 -10.00 -8.42 -1.70
CA PRO A 21 -10.73 -8.65 -0.45
C PRO A 21 -9.87 -8.36 0.80
N LEU A 22 -8.64 -7.90 0.60
CA LEU A 22 -7.64 -7.65 1.63
C LEU A 22 -7.25 -6.16 1.65
N PRO A 23 -6.87 -5.61 2.81
CA PRO A 23 -6.29 -4.27 2.91
C PRO A 23 -5.07 -4.12 2.00
N ALA A 24 -5.11 -3.15 1.10
CA ALA A 24 -4.02 -2.88 0.17
C ALA A 24 -3.86 -1.38 -0.06
N THR A 25 -2.61 -0.97 -0.26
CA THR A 25 -2.22 0.42 -0.44
C THR A 25 -1.17 0.51 -1.53
N LEU A 26 -1.20 1.59 -2.29
CA LEU A 26 -0.16 1.92 -3.25
C LEU A 26 0.68 3.06 -2.70
N SER A 27 1.99 2.94 -2.92
CA SER A 27 2.95 3.99 -2.61
C SER A 27 3.83 4.26 -3.81
N SER A 28 4.33 5.49 -3.93
CA SER A 28 5.38 5.85 -4.86
C SER A 28 6.68 5.09 -4.53
N PRO A 29 7.66 5.04 -5.45
CA PRO A 29 8.95 4.45 -5.20
C PRO A 29 9.65 5.03 -3.96
N GLU A 30 9.41 6.29 -3.61
CA GLU A 30 9.95 6.99 -2.43
C GLU A 30 9.26 6.58 -1.12
N GLY A 31 8.14 5.85 -1.20
CA GLY A 31 7.37 5.39 -0.05
C GLY A 31 6.19 6.28 0.30
N VAL A 32 5.88 7.28 -0.53
CA VAL A 32 4.73 8.19 -0.32
C VAL A 32 3.44 7.46 -0.69
N ARG A 33 2.44 7.44 0.19
CA ARG A 33 1.15 6.80 -0.08
C ARG A 33 0.39 7.56 -1.17
N ILE A 34 0.02 6.87 -2.25
CA ILE A 34 -0.70 7.47 -3.39
C ILE A 34 -2.14 6.97 -3.51
N ASP A 35 -2.42 5.76 -3.06
CA ASP A 35 -3.78 5.20 -3.06
C ASP A 35 -3.98 4.12 -1.99
N VAL A 36 -5.24 3.79 -1.73
CA VAL A 36 -5.71 2.84 -0.72
C VAL A 36 -7.06 2.27 -1.12
N ASN A 37 -7.26 0.97 -0.89
CA ASN A 37 -8.52 0.31 -1.19
C ASN A 37 -9.50 0.34 -0.01
N GLU A 38 -10.75 0.01 -0.28
CA GLU A 38 -11.84 0.08 0.70
C GLU A 38 -11.64 -0.81 1.94
N PRO A 39 -11.15 -2.07 1.83
CA PRO A 39 -10.83 -2.88 3.01
C PRO A 39 -9.80 -2.23 3.94
N ALA A 40 -8.79 -1.55 3.41
CA ALA A 40 -7.81 -0.84 4.23
C ALA A 40 -8.42 0.36 4.96
N LEU A 41 -9.25 1.15 4.29
CA LEU A 41 -9.98 2.26 4.92
C LEU A 41 -10.87 1.78 6.08
N LYS A 42 -11.59 0.67 5.88
CA LYS A 42 -12.42 0.04 6.91
C LYS A 42 -11.62 -0.49 8.08
N LEU A 43 -10.53 -1.22 7.83
CA LEU A 43 -9.67 -1.77 8.88
C LEU A 43 -9.05 -0.66 9.75
N TYR A 44 -8.53 0.38 9.10
CA TYR A 44 -7.85 1.47 9.79
C TYR A 44 -8.79 2.56 10.29
N LYS A 45 -10.09 2.51 9.94
CA LYS A 45 -11.09 3.51 10.31
C LYS A 45 -10.65 4.94 9.96
N ARG A 46 -10.14 5.11 8.75
CA ARG A 46 -9.70 6.40 8.21
C ARG A 46 -10.30 6.62 6.84
N SER A 47 -10.42 7.89 6.47
CA SER A 47 -10.74 8.30 5.11
C SER A 47 -9.52 8.24 4.19
N LYS A 48 -9.75 8.20 2.88
CA LYS A 48 -8.68 8.27 1.87
C LYS A 48 -7.83 9.55 2.00
N LYS A 49 -8.45 10.68 2.37
CA LYS A 49 -7.76 11.95 2.56
C LYS A 49 -6.76 11.88 3.72
N GLU A 50 -7.18 11.31 4.85
CA GLU A 50 -6.30 11.08 5.99
C GLU A 50 -5.20 10.08 5.65
N TRP A 51 -5.50 9.03 4.87
CA TRP A 51 -4.53 8.02 4.48
C TRP A 51 -3.36 8.57 3.66
N ILE A 52 -3.67 9.34 2.61
CA ILE A 52 -2.66 9.88 1.68
C ILE A 52 -1.78 10.93 2.38
N GLY A 53 -2.34 11.71 3.29
CA GLY A 53 -1.63 12.76 4.02
C GLY A 53 -0.96 12.32 5.33
N ALA A 54 -1.22 11.10 5.81
CA ALA A 54 -0.67 10.64 7.08
C ALA A 54 0.85 10.41 7.01
N GLU A 55 1.51 10.61 8.13
CA GLU A 55 2.88 10.18 8.40
C GLU A 55 2.94 8.71 8.85
N LEU A 56 4.12 8.12 8.91
CA LEU A 56 4.29 6.74 9.38
C LEU A 56 3.84 6.58 10.84
N GLU A 57 4.21 7.54 11.68
CA GLU A 57 3.96 7.55 13.13
C GLU A 57 2.47 7.75 13.49
N GLU A 58 1.67 8.25 12.56
CA GLU A 58 0.21 8.32 12.73
C GLU A 58 -0.47 6.96 12.49
N MET A 59 0.19 6.08 11.75
CA MET A 59 -0.35 4.79 11.31
C MET A 59 0.25 3.61 12.06
N TYR A 60 1.44 3.78 12.64
CA TYR A 60 2.22 2.73 13.27
C TYR A 60 2.94 3.27 14.49
N GLU A 61 3.25 2.39 15.44
CA GLU A 61 4.10 2.74 16.58
C GLU A 61 5.44 3.32 16.12
N LYS A 62 5.89 4.37 16.82
CA LYS A 62 7.13 5.07 16.47
C LYS A 62 8.35 4.15 16.48
N THR A 63 8.34 3.15 17.37
CA THR A 63 9.38 2.12 17.47
C THR A 63 9.45 1.19 16.27
N ASP A 64 8.39 1.10 15.46
CA ASP A 64 8.31 0.27 14.26
C ASP A 64 8.70 1.02 12.99
N ALA A 65 8.78 2.36 13.01
CA ALA A 65 9.18 3.16 11.85
C ALA A 65 10.53 2.71 11.23
N PRO A 66 11.60 2.38 12.00
CA PRO A 66 12.83 1.84 11.42
C PRO A 66 12.64 0.49 10.71
N LYS A 67 11.77 -0.38 11.23
CA LYS A 67 11.48 -1.70 10.64
C LYS A 67 10.75 -1.55 9.29
N ILE A 68 9.79 -0.62 9.23
CA ILE A 68 9.04 -0.32 8.01
C ILE A 68 9.97 0.24 6.94
N LYS A 69 10.81 1.22 7.29
CA LYS A 69 11.79 1.80 6.35
C LYS A 69 12.75 0.74 5.81
N LYS A 70 13.28 -0.14 6.68
CA LYS A 70 14.13 -1.26 6.28
C LYS A 70 13.43 -2.24 5.34
N ALA A 71 12.16 -2.56 5.61
CA ALA A 71 11.38 -3.45 4.73
C ALA A 71 11.18 -2.81 3.35
N ILE A 72 10.78 -1.53 3.28
CA ILE A 72 10.63 -0.80 2.01
C ILE A 72 11.95 -0.80 1.22
N GLU A 73 13.07 -0.49 1.85
CA GLU A 73 14.39 -0.53 1.20
C GLU A 73 14.77 -1.93 0.71
N HIS A 74 14.45 -2.97 1.48
CA HIS A 74 14.69 -4.35 1.08
C HIS A 74 13.82 -4.72 -0.13
N CYS A 75 12.52 -4.40 -0.08
CA CYS A 75 11.56 -4.61 -1.17
C CYS A 75 12.04 -4.00 -2.49
N ARG A 76 12.57 -2.77 -2.47
CA ARG A 76 13.14 -2.12 -3.67
C ARG A 76 14.26 -2.94 -4.31
N LYS A 77 15.05 -3.66 -3.51
CA LYS A 77 16.20 -4.46 -3.98
C LYS A 77 15.82 -5.86 -4.41
N THR A 78 14.86 -6.49 -3.73
CA THR A 78 14.53 -7.92 -3.90
C THR A 78 13.19 -8.16 -4.59
N GLY A 79 12.36 -7.13 -4.73
CA GLY A 79 11.00 -7.20 -5.26
C GLY A 79 9.92 -7.55 -4.23
N TYR A 80 10.31 -8.05 -3.06
CA TYR A 80 9.39 -8.41 -1.98
C TYR A 80 10.04 -8.31 -0.60
N SER A 81 9.28 -7.89 0.40
CA SER A 81 9.68 -7.97 1.81
C SER A 81 8.46 -7.94 2.73
N SER A 82 8.65 -8.24 4.02
CA SER A 82 7.61 -8.05 5.02
C SER A 82 8.19 -7.60 6.36
N CYS A 83 7.33 -7.04 7.21
CA CYS A 83 7.66 -6.78 8.61
C CYS A 83 6.41 -6.84 9.50
N GLU A 84 6.63 -7.18 10.77
CA GLU A 84 5.63 -7.10 11.83
C GLU A 84 5.65 -5.71 12.47
N VAL A 85 4.46 -5.15 12.69
CA VAL A 85 4.27 -3.80 13.24
C VAL A 85 3.08 -3.77 14.20
N THR A 86 3.06 -2.74 15.03
CA THR A 86 1.87 -2.32 15.79
C THR A 86 1.21 -1.16 15.03
N ALA A 87 0.10 -1.44 14.36
CA ALA A 87 -0.67 -0.46 13.64
C ALA A 87 -1.62 0.32 14.58
N ILE A 88 -1.88 1.57 14.23
CA ILE A 88 -2.75 2.51 14.97
C ILE A 88 -3.92 2.86 14.05
N ARG A 89 -5.16 2.62 14.48
CA ARG A 89 -6.37 3.01 13.75
C ARG A 89 -6.71 4.49 13.98
N GLY A 90 -7.63 5.03 13.18
CA GLY A 90 -8.13 6.41 13.33
C GLY A 90 -8.83 6.67 14.67
N ASP A 91 -9.34 5.63 15.32
CA ASP A 91 -9.89 5.70 16.69
C ASP A 91 -8.82 5.49 17.78
N GLY A 92 -7.54 5.45 17.42
CA GLY A 92 -6.41 5.27 18.33
C GLY A 92 -6.17 3.83 18.80
N VAL A 93 -7.04 2.88 18.44
CA VAL A 93 -6.86 1.47 18.82
C VAL A 93 -5.63 0.89 18.13
N LYS A 94 -4.77 0.24 18.93
CA LYS A 94 -3.57 -0.43 18.46
C LYS A 94 -3.85 -1.89 18.17
N PHE A 95 -3.25 -2.43 17.11
CA PHE A 95 -3.39 -3.85 16.76
C PHE A 95 -2.13 -4.37 16.06
N PRO A 96 -1.75 -5.64 16.26
CA PRO A 96 -0.64 -6.24 15.52
C PRO A 96 -1.01 -6.40 14.05
N ALA A 97 -0.05 -6.15 13.17
CA ALA A 97 -0.21 -6.32 11.73
C ALA A 97 1.10 -6.83 11.09
N ILE A 98 0.95 -7.57 9.99
CA ILE A 98 2.06 -7.90 9.09
C ILE A 98 1.89 -7.04 7.85
N LEU A 99 2.89 -6.22 7.53
CA LEU A 99 2.97 -5.49 6.28
C LEU A 99 3.71 -6.35 5.26
N ASN A 100 3.08 -6.59 4.12
CA ASN A 100 3.70 -7.26 2.98
C ASN A 100 3.89 -6.23 1.86
N PHE A 101 5.11 -6.11 1.38
CA PHE A 101 5.48 -5.19 0.32
C PHE A 101 5.87 -5.98 -0.93
N SER A 102 5.38 -5.53 -2.08
CA SER A 102 5.80 -6.02 -3.39
C SER A 102 6.03 -4.83 -4.30
N THR A 103 7.10 -4.86 -5.09
CA THR A 103 7.30 -3.84 -6.12
C THR A 103 6.37 -4.13 -7.29
N LEU A 104 5.72 -3.07 -7.78
CA LEU A 104 4.99 -3.11 -9.04
C LEU A 104 5.89 -2.48 -10.09
N LYS A 105 5.99 -3.09 -11.27
CA LYS A 105 6.74 -2.54 -12.38
C LYS A 105 5.81 -2.02 -13.44
N ASP A 106 6.14 -0.87 -14.00
CA ASP A 106 5.50 -0.37 -15.22
C ASP A 106 5.89 -1.24 -16.44
N LYS A 107 5.42 -0.83 -17.61
CA LYS A 107 5.68 -1.54 -18.88
C LYS A 107 7.13 -1.47 -19.33
N GLU A 108 7.89 -0.51 -18.83
CA GLU A 108 9.30 -0.29 -19.13
C GLU A 108 10.20 -1.02 -18.11
N GLY A 109 9.61 -1.56 -17.03
CA GLY A 109 10.31 -2.29 -15.99
C GLY A 109 10.73 -1.42 -14.80
N ASN A 110 10.32 -0.14 -14.78
CA ASN A 110 10.58 0.77 -13.68
C ASN A 110 9.60 0.51 -12.53
N ILE A 111 10.06 0.72 -11.29
CA ILE A 111 9.23 0.64 -10.07
C ILE A 111 8.53 1.98 -9.86
#